data_AF-A0A835M541-F1
#
_entry.id   AF-A0A835M541-F1
#
_cell.length_a   1.000
_cell.length_b   1.000
_cell.length_c   1.000
_cell.angle_alpha   90.00
_cell.angle_beta   90.00
_cell.angle_gamma   90.00
#
_symmetry.space_group_name_H-M   'P 1'
#
loop_
_entity.id
_entity.type
_entity.pdbx_description
1 polymer ?
#
loop_
_entity_poly.entity_id
_entity_poly.type
_entity_poly.pdbx_seq_one_letter_code
_entity_poly.pdbx_strand_id
1 'polypeptide(L)'
;MAFLQMKRVVAGVLRQFLVVPALGEGFQPVFISYLTSKMKGGFPVRIEVREGSKVNEFSLAMSSISKLNWEERWAFMRKLGFSHAESLSMFKRLPCIFVLSKENVQSRVEFFTVKQNFELSDIAKNPVILALSLEKRVIPRCNVLEVLYSNGLIGRVNAGSVTTALKLKEEKFIEKYVTKYQVAVPEMVHTYKRQIGLADLKEGDGLYKM
;
A
#
# COMPACT_ATOMS: atom_id res chain seq x y z
N MET A 1 14.72 -22.53 -9.21
CA MET A 1 13.64 -21.54 -9.50
C MET A 1 13.89 -20.14 -8.92
N ALA A 2 14.65 -19.96 -7.83
CA ALA A 2 14.92 -18.64 -7.23
C ALA A 2 15.68 -17.65 -8.14
N PHE A 3 16.59 -18.17 -8.98
CA PHE A 3 17.45 -17.35 -9.85
C PHE A 3 16.70 -16.51 -10.90
N LEU A 4 15.65 -17.07 -11.52
CA LEU A 4 14.87 -16.38 -12.55
C LEU A 4 14.00 -15.28 -11.95
N GLN A 5 13.47 -15.50 -10.74
CA GLN A 5 12.67 -14.50 -10.01
C GLN A 5 13.55 -13.32 -9.58
N MET A 6 14.77 -13.61 -9.11
CA MET A 6 15.74 -12.59 -8.70
C MET A 6 16.18 -11.71 -9.89
N LYS A 7 16.37 -12.30 -11.08
CA LYS A 7 16.64 -11.54 -12.32
C LYS A 7 15.50 -10.59 -12.71
N ARG A 8 14.24 -10.96 -12.48
CA ARG A 8 13.08 -10.08 -12.78
C ARG A 8 12.98 -8.92 -11.80
N VAL A 9 13.30 -9.14 -10.53
CA VAL A 9 13.39 -8.08 -9.51
C VAL A 9 14.52 -7.11 -9.85
N VAL A 10 15.72 -7.64 -10.15
CA VAL A 10 16.87 -6.83 -10.58
C VAL A 10 16.56 -6.05 -11.85
N ALA A 11 15.91 -6.66 -12.85
CA ALA A 11 15.49 -5.95 -14.06
C ALA A 11 14.38 -4.90 -13.82
N GLY A 12 13.57 -5.05 -12.77
CA GLY A 12 12.61 -4.02 -12.34
C GLY A 12 13.30 -2.82 -11.71
N VAL A 13 14.28 -3.07 -10.85
CA VAL A 13 15.08 -2.04 -10.15
C VAL A 13 15.99 -1.30 -11.14
N LEU A 14 16.73 -2.02 -11.99
CA LEU A 14 17.66 -1.43 -12.96
C LEU A 14 16.97 -0.55 -14.01
N ARG A 15 15.67 -0.76 -14.29
CA ARG A 15 14.91 0.10 -15.23
C ARG A 15 14.73 1.54 -14.75
N GLN A 16 14.95 1.80 -13.47
CA GLN A 16 14.82 3.13 -12.87
C GLN A 16 16.11 3.96 -12.97
N PHE A 17 17.23 3.31 -13.32
CA PHE A 17 18.54 3.94 -13.37
C PHE A 17 19.06 3.95 -14.80
N LEU A 18 19.65 5.06 -15.22
CA LEU A 18 20.43 5.10 -16.44
C LEU A 18 21.79 4.48 -16.13
N VAL A 19 22.11 3.41 -16.86
CA VAL A 19 23.39 2.71 -16.75
C VAL A 19 24.33 3.34 -17.76
N VAL A 20 25.20 4.24 -17.30
CA VAL A 20 26.15 4.98 -18.14
C VAL A 20 27.54 4.37 -17.97
N PRO A 21 28.38 4.25 -19.03
CA PRO A 21 29.75 3.77 -18.88
C PRO A 21 30.54 4.62 -17.89
N ALA A 22 31.24 4.00 -16.93
CA ALA A 22 31.91 4.74 -15.85
C ALA A 22 33.23 5.41 -16.25
N LEU A 23 33.79 5.06 -17.41
CA LEU A 23 35.09 5.51 -17.90
C LEU A 23 34.89 6.40 -19.14
N GLY A 24 35.66 7.49 -19.21
CA GLY A 24 35.57 8.52 -20.25
C GLY A 24 35.82 8.01 -21.67
N GLU A 25 35.55 8.88 -22.65
CA GLU A 25 35.63 8.57 -24.08
C GLU A 25 36.96 7.90 -24.46
N GLY A 26 36.88 6.71 -25.09
CA GLY A 26 38.04 5.95 -25.59
C GLY A 26 38.27 4.57 -24.95
N PHE A 27 37.51 4.16 -23.94
CA PHE A 27 37.66 2.83 -23.34
C PHE A 27 36.94 1.73 -24.14
N GLN A 28 37.68 0.72 -24.64
CA GLN A 28 37.09 -0.47 -25.26
C GLN A 28 36.97 -1.62 -24.24
N PRO A 29 35.76 -2.13 -23.96
CA PRO A 29 35.58 -3.26 -23.07
C PRO A 29 36.28 -4.52 -23.59
N VAL A 30 37.11 -5.15 -22.75
CA VAL A 30 37.81 -6.39 -23.09
C VAL A 30 37.01 -7.60 -22.60
N PHE A 31 36.46 -8.35 -23.56
CA PHE A 31 35.76 -9.60 -23.33
C PHE A 31 36.76 -10.76 -23.16
N ILE A 32 36.61 -11.54 -22.09
CA ILE A 32 37.43 -12.73 -21.85
C ILE A 32 36.53 -13.96 -21.81
N SER A 33 36.81 -14.90 -22.71
CA SER A 33 36.09 -16.16 -22.88
C SER A 33 36.92 -17.33 -22.36
N TYR A 34 36.67 -17.76 -21.12
CA TYR A 34 37.09 -19.07 -20.61
C TYR A 34 35.83 -19.96 -20.44
N LEU A 35 35.77 -20.81 -19.40
CA LEU A 35 34.61 -21.62 -19.02
C LEU A 35 33.38 -20.80 -18.55
N THR A 36 33.58 -19.55 -18.12
CA THR A 36 32.50 -18.57 -17.90
C THR A 36 32.93 -17.25 -18.55
N SER A 37 32.06 -16.66 -19.37
CA SER A 37 32.32 -15.38 -20.01
C SER A 37 32.37 -14.25 -18.97
N LYS A 38 33.46 -13.48 -18.93
CA LYS A 38 33.64 -12.36 -17.99
C LYS A 38 34.24 -11.15 -18.69
N MET A 39 33.76 -9.97 -18.31
CA MET A 39 34.36 -8.70 -18.73
C MET A 39 35.56 -8.41 -17.81
N LYS A 40 36.73 -8.12 -18.39
CA LYS A 40 37.95 -7.81 -17.61
C LYS A 40 37.70 -6.55 -16.77
N GLY A 41 37.76 -6.67 -15.44
CA GLY A 41 37.45 -5.57 -14.51
C GLY A 41 35.95 -5.36 -14.23
N GLY A 42 35.07 -6.27 -14.69
CA GLY A 42 33.62 -6.13 -14.56
C GLY A 42 33.01 -5.30 -15.70
N PHE A 43 31.72 -4.95 -15.58
CA PHE A 43 31.08 -3.98 -16.47
C PHE A 43 31.06 -2.63 -15.74
N PRO A 44 32.04 -1.74 -15.99
CA PRO A 44 32.18 -0.50 -15.21
C PRO A 44 31.06 0.46 -15.60
N VAL A 45 30.05 0.58 -14.73
CA VAL A 45 28.88 1.43 -14.95
C VAL A 45 28.67 2.41 -13.80
N ARG A 46 28.30 3.63 -14.16
CA ARG A 46 27.72 4.63 -13.26
C ARG A 46 26.20 4.47 -13.30
N ILE A 47 25.62 4.45 -12.12
CA ILE A 47 24.17 4.35 -11.93
C ILE A 47 23.68 5.76 -11.66
N GLU A 48 23.10 6.39 -12.68
CA GLU A 48 22.51 7.72 -12.57
C GLU A 48 20.99 7.59 -12.42
N VAL A 49 20.41 8.40 -11.54
CA VAL A 49 18.94 8.46 -11.40
C VAL A 49 18.40 9.25 -12.60
N ARG A 50 17.45 8.68 -13.35
CA ARG A 50 16.86 9.38 -14.50
C ARG A 50 16.11 10.62 -14.03
N GLU A 51 16.43 11.80 -14.59
CA GLU A 51 15.69 13.03 -14.35
C GLU A 51 14.20 12.85 -14.69
N GLY A 52 13.32 13.27 -13.79
CA GLY A 52 11.86 13.05 -13.88
C GLY A 52 11.33 11.81 -13.16
N SER A 53 12.21 10.95 -12.63
CA SER A 53 11.81 9.86 -11.73
C SER A 53 11.40 10.46 -10.38
N LYS A 54 10.10 10.70 -10.18
CA LYS A 54 9.59 10.96 -8.82
C LYS A 54 10.05 9.79 -7.95
N VAL A 55 10.82 10.08 -6.88
CA VAL A 55 11.08 9.12 -5.81
C VAL A 55 9.70 8.73 -5.31
N ASN A 56 9.20 7.60 -5.78
CA ASN A 56 7.86 7.15 -5.48
C ASN A 56 7.91 6.41 -4.14
N GLU A 57 6.77 6.32 -3.47
CA GLU A 57 6.64 5.57 -2.21
C GLU A 57 7.17 4.14 -2.37
N PHE A 58 7.10 3.60 -3.59
CA PHE A 58 7.70 2.33 -3.97
C PHE A 58 9.24 2.34 -3.90
N SER A 59 9.96 3.30 -4.47
CA SER A 59 11.42 3.38 -4.42
C SER A 59 11.93 3.61 -2.99
N LEU A 60 11.20 4.41 -2.20
CA LEU A 60 11.51 4.62 -0.79
C LEU A 60 11.25 3.36 0.06
N ALA A 61 10.18 2.62 -0.24
CA ALA A 61 9.93 1.32 0.36
C ALA A 61 11.02 0.31 -0.04
N MET A 62 11.45 0.31 -1.31
CA MET A 62 12.48 -0.59 -1.84
C MET A 62 13.88 -0.34 -1.24
N SER A 63 14.24 0.91 -0.93
CA SER A 63 15.51 1.21 -0.24
C SER A 63 15.47 0.73 1.21
N SER A 64 14.36 0.92 1.92
CA SER A 64 14.14 0.37 3.26
C SER A 64 14.10 -1.16 3.28
N ILE A 65 13.55 -1.77 2.22
CA ILE A 65 13.52 -3.22 1.98
C ILE A 65 14.91 -3.85 1.96
N SER A 66 15.93 -3.14 1.44
CA SER A 66 17.31 -3.66 1.39
C SER A 66 17.91 -3.95 2.77
N LYS A 67 17.31 -3.37 3.83
CA LYS A 67 17.73 -3.53 5.23
C LYS A 67 16.86 -4.52 6.01
N LEU A 68 15.82 -5.08 5.40
CA LEU A 68 14.92 -6.02 6.07
C LEU A 68 15.46 -7.46 6.01
N ASN A 69 15.38 -8.16 7.15
CA ASN A 69 15.52 -9.61 7.15
C ASN A 69 14.26 -10.25 6.53
N TRP A 70 14.38 -10.68 5.27
CA TRP A 70 13.27 -11.24 4.51
C TRP A 70 12.73 -12.54 5.10
N GLU A 71 13.61 -13.39 5.65
CA GLU A 71 13.18 -14.66 6.26
C GLU A 71 12.28 -14.43 7.47
N GLU A 72 12.65 -13.46 8.31
CA GLU A 72 11.82 -13.03 9.44
C GLU A 72 10.49 -12.44 8.99
N ARG A 73 10.48 -11.64 7.91
CA ARG A 73 9.24 -11.04 7.38
C ARG A 73 8.30 -12.11 6.83
N TRP A 74 8.82 -13.10 6.11
CA TRP A 74 8.02 -14.23 5.66
C TRP A 74 7.53 -15.10 6.83
N ALA A 75 8.37 -15.33 7.84
CA ALA A 75 7.97 -16.05 9.04
C ALA A 75 6.86 -15.31 9.81
N PHE A 76 6.96 -13.98 9.89
CA PHE A 76 5.93 -13.15 10.50
C PHE A 76 4.58 -13.22 9.76
N MET A 77 4.57 -13.13 8.43
CA MET A 77 3.32 -13.29 7.66
C MET A 77 2.72 -14.68 7.81
N ARG A 78 3.54 -15.73 7.89
CA ARG A 78 3.07 -17.09 8.21
C ARG A 78 2.48 -17.18 9.61
N LYS A 79 3.08 -16.51 10.60
CA LYS A 79 2.55 -16.43 11.98
C LYS A 79 1.19 -15.75 12.01
N LEU A 80 0.95 -14.75 11.16
CA LEU A 80 -0.36 -14.12 10.98
C LEU A 80 -1.38 -15.00 10.23
N GLY A 81 -0.96 -16.19 9.76
CA GLY A 81 -1.83 -17.16 9.08
C GLY A 81 -1.83 -17.07 7.55
N PHE A 82 -1.05 -16.15 6.94
CA PHE A 82 -0.99 -16.07 5.48
C PHE A 82 -0.15 -17.21 4.90
N SER A 83 -0.62 -17.78 3.80
CA SER A 83 0.19 -18.70 3.00
C SER A 83 1.37 -17.96 2.35
N HIS A 84 2.40 -18.70 1.95
CA HIS A 84 3.54 -18.12 1.23
C HIS A 84 3.10 -17.50 -0.12
N ALA A 85 2.16 -18.13 -0.82
CA ALA A 85 1.64 -17.64 -2.09
C ALA A 85 0.87 -16.32 -1.93
N GLU A 86 0.02 -16.21 -0.91
CA GLU A 86 -0.70 -14.96 -0.59
C GLU A 86 0.27 -13.86 -0.19
N SER A 87 1.21 -14.15 0.71
CA SER A 87 2.22 -13.18 1.15
C SER A 87 3.04 -12.66 -0.03
N LEU A 88 3.46 -13.55 -0.94
CA LEU A 88 4.20 -13.17 -2.15
C LEU A 88 3.34 -12.33 -3.11
N SER A 89 2.06 -12.67 -3.26
CA SER A 89 1.10 -11.89 -4.06
C SER A 89 0.91 -10.48 -3.51
N MET A 90 0.72 -10.35 -2.19
CA MET A 90 0.60 -9.07 -1.50
C MET A 90 1.87 -8.25 -1.69
N PHE A 91 3.05 -8.85 -1.49
CA PHE A 91 4.33 -8.17 -1.67
C PHE A 91 4.50 -7.64 -3.09
N LYS A 92 4.21 -8.44 -4.13
CA LYS A 92 4.32 -8.01 -5.53
C LYS A 92 3.44 -6.80 -5.86
N ARG A 93 2.26 -6.72 -5.23
CA ARG A 93 1.28 -5.65 -5.49
C ARG A 93 1.53 -4.41 -4.65
N LEU A 94 1.95 -4.60 -3.40
CA LEU A 94 2.12 -3.52 -2.45
C LEU A 94 3.27 -3.84 -1.46
N PRO A 95 4.53 -3.65 -1.86
CA PRO A 95 5.69 -3.94 -1.02
C PRO A 95 5.74 -3.15 0.28
N CYS A 96 5.14 -1.95 0.32
CA CYS A 96 5.26 -1.04 1.46
C CYS A 96 4.70 -1.62 2.76
N ILE A 97 3.72 -2.53 2.70
CA ILE A 97 3.17 -3.22 3.89
C ILE A 97 4.26 -3.99 4.64
N PHE A 98 5.24 -4.55 3.91
CA PHE A 98 6.31 -5.35 4.49
C PHE A 98 7.38 -4.49 5.17
N VAL A 99 7.38 -3.18 4.90
CA VAL A 99 8.27 -2.19 5.52
C VAL A 99 7.70 -1.66 6.83
N LEU A 100 6.37 -1.70 7.00
CA LEU A 100 5.71 -1.29 8.24
C LEU A 100 6.22 -2.11 9.45
N SER A 101 6.06 -1.55 10.65
CA SER A 101 6.39 -2.28 11.87
C SER A 101 5.49 -3.52 12.01
N LYS A 102 6.01 -4.58 12.65
CA LYS A 102 5.29 -5.85 12.81
C LYS A 102 3.98 -5.61 13.57
N GLU A 103 4.03 -4.74 14.58
CA GLU A 103 2.90 -4.35 15.43
C GLU A 103 1.81 -3.63 14.63
N ASN A 104 2.19 -2.78 13.67
CA ASN A 104 1.25 -2.03 12.83
C ASN A 104 0.55 -2.95 11.82
N VAL A 105 1.27 -3.91 11.24
CA VAL A 105 0.64 -4.91 10.35
C VAL A 105 -0.29 -5.83 11.16
N GLN A 106 0.17 -6.29 12.33
CA GLN A 106 -0.60 -7.18 13.18
C GLN A 106 -1.93 -6.53 13.62
N SER A 107 -1.90 -5.30 14.15
CA SER A 107 -3.12 -4.62 14.59
C SER A 107 -4.13 -4.41 13.47
N ARG A 108 -3.67 -4.15 12.25
CA ARG A 108 -4.52 -4.02 11.06
C ARG A 108 -5.16 -5.35 10.67
N VAL A 109 -4.38 -6.43 10.66
CA VAL A 109 -4.91 -7.77 10.36
C VAL A 109 -5.91 -8.21 11.41
N GLU A 110 -5.62 -7.99 12.70
CA GLU A 110 -6.53 -8.26 13.81
C GLU A 110 -7.82 -7.44 13.70
N PHE A 111 -7.74 -6.15 13.34
CA PHE A 111 -8.93 -5.34 13.12
C PHE A 111 -9.84 -5.93 12.04
N PHE A 112 -9.29 -6.29 10.87
CA PHE A 112 -10.11 -6.82 9.79
C PHE A 112 -10.66 -8.22 10.09
N THR A 113 -9.87 -9.09 10.70
CA THR A 113 -10.28 -10.48 11.01
C THR A 113 -11.24 -10.53 12.19
N VAL A 114 -10.94 -9.84 13.28
CA VAL A 114 -11.72 -9.92 14.53
C VAL A 114 -12.92 -8.98 14.53
N LYS A 115 -12.75 -7.72 14.09
CA LYS A 115 -13.84 -6.72 14.15
C LYS A 115 -14.72 -6.74 12.91
N GLN A 116 -14.12 -6.88 11.73
CA GLN A 116 -14.86 -6.84 10.46
C GLN A 116 -15.17 -8.24 9.89
N ASN A 117 -14.74 -9.31 10.58
CA ASN A 117 -14.98 -10.70 10.20
C ASN A 117 -14.50 -11.05 8.78
N PHE A 118 -13.36 -10.49 8.36
CA PHE A 118 -12.75 -10.81 7.08
C PHE A 118 -11.97 -12.12 7.17
N GLU A 119 -11.97 -12.89 6.10
CA GLU A 119 -10.97 -13.93 5.92
C GLU A 119 -9.61 -13.32 5.55
N LEU A 120 -8.53 -14.01 5.92
CA LEU A 120 -7.18 -13.65 5.45
C LEU A 120 -7.09 -13.62 3.92
N SER A 121 -7.86 -14.48 3.25
CA SER A 121 -7.94 -14.55 1.80
C SER A 121 -8.47 -13.24 1.18
N ASP A 122 -9.41 -12.56 1.84
CA ASP A 122 -9.97 -11.29 1.40
C ASP A 122 -8.97 -10.14 1.56
N ILE A 123 -8.20 -10.17 2.66
CA ILE A 123 -7.11 -9.24 2.92
C ILE A 123 -6.02 -9.41 1.85
N ALA A 124 -5.64 -10.65 1.55
CA ALA A 124 -4.62 -10.96 0.54
C ALA A 124 -5.03 -10.54 -0.88
N LYS A 125 -6.32 -10.61 -1.22
CA LYS A 125 -6.85 -10.08 -2.49
C LYS A 125 -6.77 -8.55 -2.57
N ASN A 126 -6.81 -7.85 -1.44
CA ASN A 126 -6.85 -6.39 -1.37
C ASN A 126 -5.86 -5.80 -0.36
N PRO A 127 -4.54 -6.00 -0.54
CA PRO A 127 -3.53 -5.61 0.45
C PRO A 127 -3.54 -4.11 0.77
N VAL A 128 -4.04 -3.27 -0.14
CA VAL A 128 -4.16 -1.81 0.02
C VAL A 128 -4.88 -1.41 1.31
N ILE A 129 -5.83 -2.20 1.80
CA ILE A 129 -6.55 -1.89 3.05
C ILE A 129 -5.60 -1.83 4.25
N LEU A 130 -4.50 -2.59 4.23
CA LEU A 130 -3.46 -2.59 5.26
C LEU A 130 -2.50 -1.40 5.14
N ALA A 131 -2.58 -0.58 4.10
CA ALA A 131 -1.79 0.66 3.99
C ALA A 131 -2.58 1.92 4.39
N LEU A 132 -3.91 1.83 4.54
CA LEU A 132 -4.76 2.98 4.87
C LEU A 132 -4.73 3.30 6.37
N SER A 133 -4.81 4.57 6.77
CA SER A 133 -4.88 4.93 8.20
C SER A 133 -6.08 4.26 8.88
N LEU A 134 -5.82 3.49 9.94
CA LEU A 134 -6.87 2.83 10.71
C LEU A 134 -7.83 3.85 11.33
N GLU A 135 -7.28 4.79 12.10
CA GLU A 135 -8.03 5.77 12.88
C GLU A 135 -8.73 6.80 11.99
N LYS A 136 -8.02 7.34 10.98
CA LYS A 136 -8.55 8.46 10.19
C LYS A 136 -9.44 8.01 9.03
N ARG A 137 -9.34 6.76 8.58
CA ARG A 137 -10.05 6.30 7.37
C ARG A 137 -10.77 4.98 7.55
N VAL A 138 -10.13 3.95 8.09
CA VAL A 138 -10.76 2.62 8.15
C VAL A 138 -11.91 2.60 9.13
N ILE A 139 -11.67 2.97 10.39
CA ILE A 139 -12.67 2.94 11.46
C ILE A 139 -13.87 3.84 11.15
N PRO A 140 -13.70 5.13 10.77
CA PRO A 140 -14.85 6.01 10.52
C PRO A 140 -15.76 5.50 9.40
N ARG A 141 -15.17 4.91 8.35
CA ARG A 141 -15.94 4.38 7.22
C ARG A 141 -16.63 3.05 7.54
N CYS A 142 -16.01 2.19 8.35
CA CYS A 142 -16.67 0.96 8.81
C CYS A 142 -17.87 1.29 9.70
N ASN A 143 -17.72 2.25 10.62
CA ASN A 143 -18.82 2.71 11.47
C ASN A 143 -20.02 3.22 10.66
N VAL A 144 -19.78 4.04 9.62
CA VAL A 144 -20.84 4.50 8.72
C VAL A 144 -21.56 3.32 8.06
N LEU A 145 -20.83 2.33 7.55
CA LEU A 145 -21.44 1.15 6.93
C LEU A 145 -22.24 0.32 7.94
N GLU A 146 -21.75 0.16 9.17
CA GLU A 146 -22.44 -0.57 10.24
C GLU A 146 -23.75 0.14 10.66
N VAL A 147 -23.74 1.46 10.79
CA VAL A 147 -24.94 2.27 11.07
C VAL A 147 -25.95 2.13 9.95
N LEU A 148 -25.53 2.28 8.69
CA LEU A 148 -26.42 2.14 7.53
C LEU A 148 -27.04 0.73 7.43
N TYR A 149 -26.25 -0.30 7.74
CA TYR A 149 -26.71 -1.68 7.74
C TYR A 149 -27.73 -1.93 8.86
N SER A 150 -27.46 -1.43 10.07
CA SER A 150 -28.35 -1.55 11.22
C SER A 150 -29.69 -0.82 11.02
N ASN A 151 -29.69 0.25 10.24
CA ASN A 151 -30.90 0.97 9.82
C ASN A 151 -31.60 0.34 8.59
N GLY A 152 -31.09 -0.77 8.03
CA GLY A 152 -31.67 -1.42 6.85
C GLY A 152 -31.56 -0.62 5.55
N LEU A 153 -30.73 0.43 5.52
CA LEU A 153 -30.59 1.33 4.36
C LEU A 153 -29.68 0.77 3.27
N ILE A 154 -28.82 -0.19 3.61
CA ILE A 154 -27.94 -0.90 2.68
C ILE A 154 -28.08 -2.41 2.85
N GLY A 155 -27.80 -3.15 1.77
CA GLY A 155 -27.73 -4.61 1.82
C GLY A 155 -26.56 -5.12 2.66
N ARG A 156 -26.44 -6.45 2.76
CA ARG A 156 -25.40 -7.13 3.55
C ARG A 156 -24.01 -6.57 3.26
N VAL A 157 -23.35 -6.05 4.30
CA VAL A 157 -21.97 -5.58 4.24
C VAL A 157 -21.04 -6.80 4.19
N ASN A 158 -20.22 -6.89 3.15
CA ASN A 158 -19.21 -7.95 2.98
C ASN A 158 -17.82 -7.35 2.74
N ALA A 159 -16.79 -8.20 2.69
CA ALA A 159 -15.42 -7.73 2.51
C ALA A 159 -15.22 -6.89 1.23
N GLY A 160 -15.95 -7.21 0.16
CA GLY A 160 -15.94 -6.46 -1.10
C GLY A 160 -16.54 -5.05 -0.98
N SER A 161 -17.69 -4.92 -0.31
CA SER A 161 -18.35 -3.61 -0.11
C SER A 161 -17.52 -2.70 0.78
N VAL A 162 -16.98 -3.21 1.88
CA VAL A 162 -16.09 -2.46 2.79
C VAL A 162 -14.82 -2.06 2.05
N THR A 163 -14.15 -2.99 1.36
CA THR A 163 -12.92 -2.68 0.61
C THR A 163 -13.17 -1.59 -0.44
N THR A 164 -14.32 -1.63 -1.11
CA THR A 164 -14.70 -0.61 -2.10
C THR A 164 -14.87 0.74 -1.42
N ALA A 165 -15.61 0.80 -0.31
CA ALA A 165 -15.81 2.01 0.48
C ALA A 165 -14.48 2.61 1.00
N LEU A 166 -13.55 1.77 1.43
CA LEU A 166 -12.23 2.19 1.92
C LEU A 166 -11.35 2.79 0.83
N LYS A 167 -11.46 2.31 -0.42
CA LYS A 167 -10.68 2.80 -1.57
C LYS A 167 -11.22 4.08 -2.18
N LEU A 168 -12.48 4.45 -1.90
CA LEU A 168 -13.06 5.67 -2.46
C LEU A 168 -12.32 6.92 -1.97
N LYS A 169 -12.24 7.92 -2.85
CA LYS A 169 -11.92 9.29 -2.44
C LYS A 169 -12.96 9.77 -1.43
N GLU A 170 -12.55 10.68 -0.56
CA GLU A 170 -13.38 11.17 0.54
C GLU A 170 -14.69 11.81 0.05
N GLU A 171 -14.60 12.71 -0.92
CA GLU A 171 -15.76 13.35 -1.57
C GLU A 171 -16.80 12.33 -2.04
N LYS A 172 -16.36 11.32 -2.80
CA LYS A 172 -17.23 10.26 -3.32
C LYS A 172 -17.79 9.36 -2.22
N PHE A 173 -17.04 9.16 -1.14
CA PHE A 173 -17.53 8.39 0.00
C PHE A 173 -18.66 9.15 0.71
N ILE A 174 -18.47 10.44 0.96
CA ILE A 174 -19.46 11.30 1.62
C ILE A 174 -20.74 11.36 0.80
N GLU A 175 -20.65 11.65 -0.50
CA GLU A 175 -21.81 11.73 -1.39
C GLU A 175 -22.61 10.41 -1.37
N LYS A 176 -21.93 9.27 -1.49
CA LYS A 176 -22.56 7.96 -1.64
C LYS A 176 -23.14 7.38 -0.35
N TYR A 177 -22.47 7.57 0.78
CA TYR A 177 -22.80 6.91 2.05
C TYR A 177 -23.22 7.86 3.17
N VAL A 178 -22.91 9.16 3.07
CA VAL A 178 -23.22 10.13 4.13
C VAL A 178 -24.37 11.03 3.70
N THR A 179 -24.19 11.84 2.65
CA THR A 179 -25.18 12.81 2.17
C THR A 179 -26.47 12.13 1.70
N LYS A 180 -26.34 11.01 0.98
CA LYS A 180 -27.51 10.24 0.50
C LYS A 180 -28.48 9.83 1.62
N TYR A 181 -27.97 9.56 2.82
CA TYR A 181 -28.75 9.09 3.96
C TYR A 181 -28.87 10.12 5.07
N GLN A 182 -28.50 11.38 4.82
CA GLN A 182 -28.51 12.45 5.82
C GLN A 182 -29.91 12.69 6.42
N VAL A 183 -30.97 12.55 5.61
CA VAL A 183 -32.35 12.72 6.09
C VAL A 183 -32.77 11.55 6.98
N ALA A 184 -32.31 10.34 6.68
CA ALA A 184 -32.64 9.13 7.43
C ALA A 184 -31.83 9.01 8.73
N VAL A 185 -30.56 9.41 8.72
CA VAL A 185 -29.65 9.32 9.88
C VAL A 185 -28.83 10.60 10.01
N PRO A 186 -29.43 11.71 10.50
CA PRO A 186 -28.75 13.00 10.61
C PRO A 186 -27.55 12.97 11.59
N GLU A 187 -27.64 12.19 12.67
CA GLU A 187 -26.55 12.03 13.66
C GLU A 187 -25.26 11.43 13.08
N MET A 188 -25.37 10.64 12.00
CA MET A 188 -24.23 10.00 11.35
C MET A 188 -23.27 11.03 10.76
N VAL A 189 -23.78 12.12 10.19
CA VAL A 189 -22.95 13.16 9.55
C VAL A 189 -22.07 13.83 10.60
N HIS A 190 -22.65 14.20 11.74
CA HIS A 190 -21.93 14.83 12.85
C HIS A 190 -20.91 13.88 13.49
N THR A 191 -21.31 12.62 13.72
CA THR A 191 -20.41 11.59 14.27
C THR A 191 -19.22 11.30 13.34
N TYR A 192 -19.47 11.17 12.03
CA TYR A 192 -18.42 10.93 11.04
C TYR A 192 -17.42 12.08 10.98
N LYS A 193 -17.91 13.34 10.89
CA LYS A 193 -17.06 14.55 10.90
C LYS A 193 -16.20 14.64 12.17
N ARG A 194 -16.74 14.26 13.32
CA ARG A 194 -16.01 14.20 14.59
C ARG A 194 -14.89 13.17 14.57
N GLN A 195 -15.18 11.97 14.07
CA GLN A 195 -14.22 10.86 14.02
C GLN A 195 -13.02 11.11 13.09
N ILE A 196 -13.22 11.87 12.01
CA ILE A 196 -12.14 12.25 11.09
C ILE A 196 -11.37 13.50 11.52
N GLY A 197 -11.74 14.12 12.65
CA GLY A 197 -11.10 15.33 13.16
C GLY A 197 -11.46 16.60 12.38
N LEU A 198 -12.60 16.63 11.68
CA LEU A 198 -13.13 17.83 11.01
C LEU A 198 -14.03 18.69 11.93
N ALA A 199 -14.15 18.35 13.21
CA ALA A 199 -15.02 19.06 14.15
C ALA A 199 -14.54 20.47 14.55
N ASP A 200 -13.31 20.85 14.20
CA ASP A 200 -12.75 22.17 14.54
C ASP A 200 -12.85 23.21 13.41
N LEU A 201 -13.50 22.90 12.29
CA LEU A 201 -13.92 23.93 11.34
C LEU A 201 -15.23 24.52 11.83
N LYS A 202 -15.11 25.57 12.65
CA LYS A 202 -16.24 26.39 13.13
C LYS A 202 -17.22 26.66 11.98
N GLU A 203 -18.44 26.16 12.15
CA GLU A 203 -19.61 26.73 11.51
C GLU A 203 -19.74 28.17 12.02
N GLY A 204 -19.27 29.13 11.23
CA GLY A 204 -19.32 30.54 11.58
C GLY A 204 -18.03 31.28 11.28
N ASP A 205 -17.71 31.39 9.99
CA ASP A 205 -17.19 32.64 9.44
C ASP A 205 -17.82 32.79 8.05
N GLY A 206 -18.93 33.52 8.03
CA GLY A 206 -19.53 33.98 6.79
C GLY A 206 -18.68 35.09 6.17
N LEU A 207 -18.67 35.06 4.83
CA LEU A 207 -18.66 36.21 3.92
C LEU A 207 -17.34 36.93 3.57
N TYR A 208 -17.29 37.28 2.28
CA TYR A 208 -16.45 38.24 1.54
C TYR A 208 -15.10 37.71 1.00
N LYS A 209 -15.02 37.52 -0.33
CA LYS A 209 -14.52 38.49 -1.34
C LYS A 209 -13.02 38.79 -1.18
N MET A 210 -12.20 38.25 -2.07
CA MET A 210 -11.68 38.87 -3.29
C MET A 210 -10.98 37.82 -4.13
#